data_AF-A0A7W4P3M7-F1
#
_entry.id   AF-A0A7W4P3M7-F1
#
_cell.length_a   1.000
_cell.length_b   1.000
_cell.length_c   1.000
_cell.angle_alpha   90.00
_cell.angle_beta   90.00
_cell.angle_gamma   90.00
#
_symmetry.space_group_name_H-M   'P 1'
#
loop_
_entity.id
_entity.type
_entity.pdbx_description
1 polymer ?
#
loop_
_entity_poly.entity_id
_entity_poly.type
_entity_poly.pdbx_seq_one_letter_code
_entity_poly.pdbx_strand_id
1 'polypeptide(L)'
;MSGSAARFIWPNSFSVDASGVPRVGARLFFYQAGTTTPQATFADPGLTIANTNPVVADEAGQFGDIFLLDDPAYAVVLDDAEGNQVWAMDPVGVGTGGTGTLPVGAIMDFAGAAAPPGWLLCYGQTVGRTTYAALFAAIGTIFGPGDGATTFGLPDLRGRATFGVDNMGGAAANRLTMAGSGVNAVVPGAVGGDQNAPAHTHVLTDPGHDHALNDPGHTHEYGYQTMRDSGTDTAHYYAYSYTQGGTNWQTSQSTTGIVIDSATSGITISGSGTGAAANVPPAICLNRIIYTGVGG
;
A
#
# COMPACT_ATOMS: atom_id res chain seq x y z
N MET A 1 -24.36 43.18 1.33
CA MET A 1 -23.63 42.02 1.86
C MET A 1 -24.71 41.05 2.32
N SER A 2 -25.06 40.06 1.50
CA SER A 2 -26.04 39.06 1.89
C SER A 2 -25.32 38.05 2.77
N GLY A 3 -25.24 38.33 4.07
CA GLY A 3 -24.74 37.34 5.04
C GLY A 3 -25.68 36.14 5.00
N SER A 4 -25.13 34.94 4.83
CA SER A 4 -25.91 33.75 5.05
C SER A 4 -26.16 33.65 6.57
N ALA A 5 -27.35 33.20 6.92
CA ALA A 5 -27.78 33.02 8.29
C ALA A 5 -28.20 31.56 8.40
N ALA A 6 -27.67 30.83 9.38
CA ALA A 6 -28.26 29.54 9.70
C ALA A 6 -28.84 29.47 11.09
N ARG A 7 -29.91 28.70 11.12
CA ARG A 7 -30.65 28.40 12.32
C ARG A 7 -29.79 27.53 13.23
N PHE A 8 -29.66 27.96 14.46
CA PHE A 8 -29.13 27.17 15.55
C PHE A 8 -30.18 26.12 15.95
N ILE A 9 -29.82 24.84 15.84
CA ILE A 9 -30.76 23.71 16.01
C ILE A 9 -30.46 22.91 17.29
N TRP A 10 -29.34 23.19 17.96
CA TRP A 10 -28.87 22.45 19.14
C TRP A 10 -28.93 23.31 20.40
N PRO A 11 -29.21 22.76 21.60
CA PRO A 11 -29.89 21.49 21.81
C PRO A 11 -31.34 21.59 21.30
N ASN A 12 -31.71 20.67 20.39
CA ASN A 12 -33.04 20.35 19.88
C ASN A 12 -34.19 21.36 20.09
N SER A 13 -33.98 22.67 19.91
CA SER A 13 -34.97 23.74 20.19
C SER A 13 -35.69 23.70 21.57
N PHE A 14 -35.43 22.71 22.43
CA PHE A 14 -36.22 22.34 23.60
C PHE A 14 -35.32 21.65 24.63
N SER A 15 -35.18 22.24 25.80
CA SER A 15 -34.31 21.72 26.87
C SER A 15 -35.12 20.99 27.94
N VAL A 16 -34.69 19.78 28.32
CA VAL A 16 -35.28 18.99 29.40
C VAL A 16 -34.26 18.60 30.46
N ASP A 17 -34.76 18.35 31.67
CA ASP A 17 -33.98 17.76 32.75
C ASP A 17 -33.76 16.25 32.53
N ALA A 18 -33.00 15.60 33.42
CA ALA A 18 -32.72 14.17 33.36
C ALA A 18 -33.96 13.27 33.52
N SER A 19 -35.10 13.85 33.89
CA SER A 19 -36.39 13.17 34.05
C SER A 19 -37.35 13.44 32.88
N GLY A 20 -36.94 14.22 31.88
CA GLY A 20 -37.75 14.58 30.71
C GLY A 20 -38.70 15.77 30.94
N VAL A 21 -38.56 16.51 32.05
CA VAL A 21 -39.36 17.72 32.32
C VAL A 21 -38.70 18.94 31.65
N PRO A 22 -39.47 19.83 30.98
CA PRO A 22 -38.91 21.03 30.38
C PRO A 22 -38.15 21.91 31.39
N ARG A 23 -36.97 22.39 31.01
CA ARG A 23 -36.19 23.37 31.80
C ARG A 23 -36.74 24.77 31.56
N VAL A 24 -37.83 25.08 32.25
CA VAL A 24 -38.46 26.41 32.21
C VAL A 24 -37.46 27.47 32.67
N GLY A 25 -37.25 28.51 31.86
CA GLY A 25 -36.34 29.62 32.20
C GLY A 25 -34.84 29.32 32.03
N ALA A 26 -34.47 28.21 31.38
CA ALA A 26 -33.09 27.95 30.97
C ALA A 26 -32.54 29.07 30.09
N ARG A 27 -31.21 29.27 30.12
CA ARG A 27 -30.55 30.41 29.47
C ARG A 27 -29.47 29.94 28.51
N LEU A 28 -29.57 30.35 27.25
CA LEU A 28 -28.52 30.17 26.25
C LEU A 28 -27.69 31.43 26.11
N PHE A 29 -26.41 31.33 26.41
CA PHE A 29 -25.42 32.37 26.18
C PHE A 29 -24.68 32.12 24.88
N PHE A 30 -24.42 33.19 24.14
CA PHE A 30 -23.70 33.16 22.86
C PHE A 30 -22.48 34.07 22.94
N TYR A 31 -21.29 33.51 22.74
CA TYR A 31 -20.03 34.25 22.75
C TYR A 31 -19.32 34.08 21.41
N GLN A 32 -18.30 34.90 21.16
CA GLN A 32 -17.35 34.63 20.10
C GLN A 32 -16.45 33.46 20.51
N ALA A 33 -16.25 32.49 19.60
CA ALA A 33 -15.46 31.28 19.84
C ALA A 33 -14.08 31.60 20.44
N GLY A 34 -13.68 30.84 21.48
CA GLY A 34 -12.45 31.06 22.23
C GLY A 34 -12.45 32.29 23.16
N THR A 35 -13.59 32.97 23.34
CA THR A 35 -13.73 34.15 24.20
C THR A 35 -14.98 34.09 25.06
N THR A 36 -15.09 35.02 26.02
CA THR A 36 -16.33 35.30 26.78
C THR A 36 -17.02 36.56 26.28
N THR A 37 -16.66 37.06 25.09
CA THR A 37 -17.25 38.27 24.51
C THR A 37 -18.62 37.95 23.94
N PRO A 38 -19.72 38.58 24.40
CA PRO A 38 -21.06 38.33 23.89
C PRO A 38 -21.15 38.55 22.38
N GLN A 39 -21.71 37.59 21.65
CA GLN A 39 -21.94 37.70 20.21
C GLN A 39 -23.44 37.76 19.91
N ALA A 40 -23.81 38.62 18.95
CA ALA A 40 -25.20 38.82 18.57
C ALA A 40 -25.76 37.58 17.85
N THR A 41 -26.99 37.20 18.19
CA THR A 41 -27.80 36.23 17.45
C THR A 41 -29.12 36.89 17.05
N PHE A 42 -29.86 36.30 16.12
CA PHE A 42 -31.03 36.95 15.52
C PHE A 42 -32.29 36.08 15.56
N ALA A 43 -33.45 36.71 15.71
CA ALA A 43 -34.75 36.04 15.75
C ALA A 43 -35.31 35.72 14.35
N ASP A 44 -34.70 36.28 13.30
CA ASP A 44 -35.15 36.14 11.92
C ASP A 44 -33.97 35.82 10.97
N PRO A 45 -34.23 35.11 9.85
CA PRO A 45 -33.20 34.76 8.88
C PRO A 45 -32.63 35.96 8.10
N GLY A 46 -33.30 37.12 8.14
CA GLY A 46 -32.82 38.37 7.55
C GLY A 46 -31.83 39.13 8.43
N LEU A 47 -31.53 38.62 9.63
CA LEU A 47 -30.63 39.22 10.62
C LEU A 47 -31.08 40.63 11.03
N THR A 48 -32.39 40.89 11.07
CA THR A 48 -32.93 42.24 11.33
C THR A 48 -33.30 42.48 12.79
N ILE A 49 -33.67 41.43 13.52
CA ILE A 49 -34.09 41.48 14.92
C ILE A 49 -33.07 40.71 15.74
N ALA A 50 -32.29 41.42 16.55
CA ALA A 50 -31.32 40.80 17.45
C ALA A 50 -32.04 40.16 18.66
N ASN A 51 -31.63 38.94 19.01
CA ASN A 51 -32.01 38.29 20.25
C ASN A 51 -31.27 38.92 21.45
N THR A 52 -31.84 38.75 22.64
CA THR A 52 -31.12 39.04 23.89
C THR A 52 -30.03 38.00 24.12
N ASN A 53 -28.99 38.38 24.88
CA ASN A 53 -27.97 37.45 25.34
C ASN A 53 -27.88 37.56 26.88
N PRO A 54 -28.39 36.57 27.63
CA PRO A 54 -28.84 35.25 27.17
C PRO A 54 -30.21 35.24 26.46
N VAL A 55 -30.44 34.21 25.66
CA VAL A 55 -31.77 33.83 25.16
C VAL A 55 -32.42 32.94 26.21
N VAL A 56 -33.60 33.32 26.68
CA VAL A 56 -34.31 32.61 27.76
C VAL A 56 -35.37 31.69 27.17
N ALA A 57 -35.44 30.45 27.67
CA ALA A 57 -36.46 29.48 27.30
C ALA A 57 -37.84 29.86 27.87
N ASP A 58 -38.90 29.52 27.14
CA ASP A 58 -40.29 29.74 27.56
C ASP A 58 -40.79 28.71 28.61
N GLU A 59 -42.08 28.75 28.94
CA GLU A 59 -42.74 27.81 29.87
C GLU A 59 -42.73 26.35 29.38
N ALA A 60 -42.44 26.12 28.09
CA ALA A 60 -42.25 24.81 27.52
C ALA A 60 -40.76 24.43 27.41
N GLY A 61 -39.83 25.21 27.97
CA GLY A 61 -38.38 24.95 27.83
C GLY A 61 -37.88 25.13 26.39
N GLN A 62 -38.67 25.77 25.54
CA GLN A 62 -38.35 26.00 24.13
C GLN A 62 -37.60 27.32 23.98
N PHE A 63 -36.55 27.29 23.15
CA PHE A 63 -35.90 28.51 22.68
C PHE A 63 -36.56 28.92 21.37
N GLY A 64 -36.84 30.22 21.22
CA GLY A 64 -37.33 30.78 19.95
C GLY A 64 -36.36 30.53 18.79
N ASP A 65 -36.70 30.99 17.59
CA ASP A 65 -35.78 30.86 16.47
C ASP A 65 -34.51 31.69 16.71
N ILE A 66 -33.35 31.03 16.59
CA ILE A 66 -32.04 31.65 16.78
C ILE A 66 -31.26 31.43 15.50
N PHE A 67 -30.85 32.52 14.86
CA PHE A 67 -30.00 32.54 13.69
C PHE A 67 -28.61 33.08 14.07
N LEU A 68 -27.58 32.36 13.61
CA LEU A 68 -26.17 32.69 13.81
C LEU A 68 -25.59 33.28 12.53
N LEU A 69 -24.59 34.15 12.69
CA LEU A 69 -23.74 34.60 11.60
C LEU A 69 -22.81 33.48 11.14
N ASP A 70 -22.41 33.48 9.87
CA ASP A 70 -21.43 32.52 9.34
C ASP A 70 -20.01 32.74 9.90
N ASP A 71 -19.67 33.98 10.27
CA ASP A 71 -18.37 34.41 10.78
C ASP A 71 -18.56 35.63 11.71
N PRO A 72 -18.00 35.66 12.93
CA PRO A 72 -17.17 34.63 13.57
C PRO A 72 -17.95 33.45 14.13
N ALA A 73 -17.25 32.32 14.28
CA ALA A 73 -17.76 31.15 14.98
C ALA A 73 -18.17 31.52 16.42
N TYR A 74 -19.21 30.86 16.91
CA TYR A 74 -19.79 31.12 18.23
C TYR A 74 -19.27 30.11 19.26
N ALA A 75 -19.32 30.47 20.54
CA ALA A 75 -19.35 29.54 21.65
C ALA A 75 -20.73 29.64 22.31
N VAL A 76 -21.32 28.52 22.70
CA VAL A 76 -22.64 28.45 23.31
C VAL A 76 -22.56 27.80 24.67
N VAL A 77 -23.20 28.42 25.66
CA VAL A 77 -23.33 27.87 27.01
C VAL A 77 -24.81 27.80 27.37
N LEU A 78 -25.27 26.64 27.81
CA LEU A 78 -26.60 26.43 28.35
C LEU A 78 -26.51 26.35 29.86
N ASP A 79 -27.19 27.26 30.54
CA ASP A 79 -27.41 27.24 32.00
C ASP A 79 -28.86 26.89 32.33
N ASP A 80 -29.09 26.28 33.49
CA ASP A 80 -30.42 26.12 34.07
C ASP A 80 -30.98 27.44 34.64
N ALA A 81 -32.19 27.40 35.19
CA ALA A 81 -32.84 28.60 35.73
C ALA A 81 -32.11 29.15 36.97
N GLU A 82 -31.42 28.27 37.69
CA GLU A 82 -30.63 28.53 38.89
C GLU A 82 -29.20 29.05 38.58
N GLY A 83 -28.78 29.03 37.30
CA GLY A 83 -27.48 29.50 36.83
C GLY A 83 -26.36 28.45 36.86
N ASN A 84 -26.70 27.16 36.96
CA ASN A 84 -25.73 26.08 36.81
C ASN A 84 -25.59 25.69 35.35
N GLN A 85 -24.35 25.52 34.90
CA GLN A 85 -24.04 25.09 33.55
C GLN A 85 -24.50 23.66 33.30
N VAL A 86 -25.40 23.49 32.34
CA VAL A 86 -25.89 22.20 31.85
C VAL A 86 -24.95 21.66 30.78
N TRP A 87 -24.51 22.53 29.86
CA TRP A 87 -23.66 22.16 28.74
C TRP A 87 -22.98 23.39 28.13
N ALA A 88 -21.82 23.19 27.51
CA ALA A 88 -21.17 24.22 26.70
C ALA A 88 -20.55 23.60 25.44
N MET A 89 -20.49 24.38 24.37
CA MET A 89 -19.82 24.03 23.12
C MET A 89 -19.08 25.23 22.56
N ASP A 90 -17.83 25.01 22.21
CA ASP A 90 -16.95 25.99 21.57
C ASP A 90 -16.02 25.21 20.62
N PRO A 91 -16.12 25.38 19.29
CA PRO A 91 -16.95 26.33 18.54
C PRO A 91 -18.32 25.78 18.06
N VAL A 92 -19.21 26.69 17.66
CA VAL A 92 -20.55 26.52 17.08
C VAL A 92 -20.64 27.40 15.83
N GLY A 93 -20.79 26.81 14.64
CA GLY A 93 -20.84 27.57 13.39
C GLY A 93 -21.69 26.92 12.31
N VAL A 94 -22.20 27.75 11.40
CA VAL A 94 -22.94 27.33 10.21
C VAL A 94 -21.97 26.63 9.25
N GLY A 95 -21.93 25.31 9.34
CA GLY A 95 -20.93 24.49 8.65
C GLY A 95 -20.55 23.26 9.47
N THR A 96 -20.80 23.29 10.78
CA THR A 96 -20.71 22.10 11.63
C THR A 96 -22.03 21.35 11.65
N GLY A 97 -22.50 20.94 10.46
CA GLY A 97 -23.20 19.66 10.40
C GLY A 97 -22.23 18.64 11.01
N GLY A 98 -22.73 17.75 11.88
CA GLY A 98 -21.94 16.73 12.57
C GLY A 98 -21.20 15.80 11.61
N THR A 99 -20.13 16.31 11.03
CA THR A 99 -19.08 15.59 10.32
C THR A 99 -17.92 15.64 11.29
N GLY A 100 -17.47 14.47 11.75
CA GLY A 100 -16.27 14.40 12.56
C GLY A 100 -15.17 15.17 11.86
N THR A 101 -14.69 16.25 12.49
CA THR A 101 -13.53 16.98 12.02
C THR A 101 -12.43 15.95 11.83
N LEU A 102 -12.00 15.75 10.59
CA LEU A 102 -10.93 14.80 10.30
C LEU A 102 -9.73 15.21 11.15
N PRO A 103 -9.09 14.29 11.88
CA PRO A 103 -7.97 14.66 12.72
C PRO A 103 -6.85 15.23 11.86
N VAL A 104 -6.15 16.24 12.37
CA VAL A 104 -5.00 16.82 11.68
C VAL A 104 -3.97 15.72 11.41
N GLY A 105 -3.44 15.68 10.18
CA GLY A 105 -2.58 14.59 9.72
C GLY A 105 -3.32 13.40 9.10
N ALA A 106 -4.66 13.42 9.06
CA ALA A 106 -5.44 12.44 8.30
C ALA A 106 -5.08 12.51 6.81
N ILE A 107 -4.91 11.34 6.19
CA ILE A 107 -4.60 11.19 4.77
C ILE A 107 -5.77 10.51 4.07
N MET A 108 -6.14 11.00 2.88
CA MET A 108 -7.15 10.38 2.05
C MET A 108 -6.76 10.39 0.56
N ASP A 109 -7.40 9.50 -0.19
CA ASP A 109 -7.37 9.52 -1.66
C ASP A 109 -8.16 10.71 -2.19
N PHE A 110 -7.65 11.34 -3.23
CA PHE A 110 -8.21 12.53 -3.84
C PHE A 110 -8.08 12.49 -5.36
N ALA A 111 -9.20 12.68 -6.05
CA ALA A 111 -9.25 12.61 -7.52
C ALA A 111 -8.86 13.92 -8.21
N GLY A 112 -8.80 15.05 -7.49
CA GLY A 112 -8.47 16.35 -8.06
C GLY A 112 -6.96 16.57 -8.21
N ALA A 113 -6.57 17.46 -9.13
CA ALA A 113 -5.17 17.74 -9.43
C ALA A 113 -4.50 18.67 -8.39
N ALA A 114 -5.24 19.58 -7.77
CA ALA A 114 -4.73 20.56 -6.82
C ALA A 114 -5.37 20.37 -5.44
N ALA A 115 -4.59 20.51 -4.37
CA ALA A 115 -5.11 20.39 -3.01
C ALA A 115 -6.16 21.47 -2.74
N PRO A 116 -7.32 21.10 -2.16
CA PRO A 116 -8.29 22.08 -1.69
C PRO A 116 -7.76 22.87 -0.47
N PRO A 117 -8.37 24.01 -0.11
CA PRO A 117 -8.07 24.73 1.13
C PRO A 117 -8.16 23.81 2.35
N GLY A 118 -7.23 23.92 3.29
CA GLY A 118 -7.13 23.00 4.43
C GLY A 118 -6.34 21.71 4.18
N TRP A 119 -5.86 21.50 2.95
CA TRP A 119 -5.18 20.26 2.57
C TRP A 119 -3.87 20.53 1.82
N LEU A 120 -2.96 19.56 1.88
CA LEU A 120 -1.73 19.54 1.09
C LEU A 120 -1.58 18.19 0.39
N LEU A 121 -0.99 18.17 -0.80
CA LEU A 121 -0.68 16.91 -1.49
C LEU A 121 0.51 16.20 -0.81
N CYS A 122 0.55 14.88 -0.80
CA CYS A 122 1.62 14.08 -0.20
C CYS A 122 2.70 13.69 -1.24
N TYR A 123 3.55 14.64 -1.64
CA TYR A 123 4.62 14.43 -2.63
C TYR A 123 6.03 14.70 -2.07
N GLY A 124 6.21 14.59 -0.75
CA GLY A 124 7.52 14.68 -0.11
C GLY A 124 8.07 16.09 0.09
N GLN A 125 7.27 17.14 -0.12
CA GLN A 125 7.72 18.52 0.08
C GLN A 125 7.92 18.87 1.55
N THR A 126 8.74 19.88 1.80
CA THR A 126 8.90 20.49 3.11
C THR A 126 7.96 21.68 3.27
N VAL A 127 7.42 21.86 4.47
CA VAL A 127 6.50 22.97 4.79
C VAL A 127 6.87 23.64 6.11
N GLY A 128 6.42 24.89 6.30
CA GLY A 128 6.76 25.69 7.48
C GLY A 128 6.06 25.21 8.76
N ARG A 129 6.83 25.04 9.85
CA ARG A 129 6.31 24.67 11.17
C ARG A 129 5.39 25.73 11.76
N THR A 130 5.65 27.00 11.49
CA THR A 130 4.82 28.11 11.96
C THR A 130 3.48 28.16 11.24
N THR A 131 3.49 27.99 9.92
CA THR A 131 2.27 27.99 9.10
C THR A 131 1.38 26.78 9.38
N TYR A 132 1.97 25.61 9.62
CA TYR A 132 1.25 24.36 9.83
C TYR A 132 1.57 23.73 11.19
N ALA A 133 1.44 24.53 12.26
CA ALA A 133 1.82 24.13 13.61
C ALA A 133 1.06 22.90 14.13
N ALA A 134 -0.25 22.81 13.86
CA ALA A 134 -1.06 21.65 14.24
C ALA A 134 -0.60 20.37 13.51
N LEU A 135 -0.27 20.48 12.23
CA LEU A 135 0.24 19.35 11.45
C LEU A 135 1.63 18.91 11.93
N PHE A 136 2.51 19.86 12.24
CA PHE A 136 3.81 19.53 12.82
C PHE A 136 3.68 18.85 14.18
N ALA A 137 2.73 19.27 15.02
CA ALA A 137 2.45 18.60 16.29
C ALA A 137 1.96 17.16 16.09
N ALA A 138 1.21 16.89 15.01
CA ALA A 138 0.67 15.57 14.72
C ALA A 138 1.71 14.58 14.14
N ILE A 139 2.53 15.01 13.17
CA ILE A 139 3.43 14.09 12.44
C ILE A 139 4.93 14.31 12.72
N GLY A 140 5.29 15.42 13.36
CA GLY A 140 6.67 15.78 13.68
C GLY A 140 7.60 15.74 12.47
N THR A 141 8.73 15.07 12.64
CA THR A 141 9.79 14.91 11.62
C THR A 141 9.87 13.51 11.04
N ILE A 142 8.82 12.68 11.22
CA ILE A 142 8.78 11.28 10.78
C ILE A 142 9.13 11.15 9.29
N PHE A 143 8.65 12.09 8.47
CA PHE A 143 8.84 12.09 7.01
C PHE A 143 9.98 13.03 6.55
N GLY A 144 10.84 13.43 7.47
CA GLY A 144 12.01 14.25 7.20
C GLY A 144 12.10 15.45 8.15
N PRO A 145 13.30 15.82 8.59
CA PRO A 145 13.49 16.93 9.53
C PRO A 145 13.30 18.32 8.89
N GLY A 146 13.12 18.40 7.58
CA GLY A 146 13.19 19.66 6.83
C GLY A 146 14.59 20.26 6.92
N ASP A 147 14.66 21.55 7.21
CA ASP A 147 15.88 22.33 7.52
C ASP A 147 16.36 22.14 8.98
N GLY A 148 15.67 21.34 9.79
CA GLY A 148 15.99 21.11 11.20
C GLY A 148 15.49 22.19 12.16
N ALA A 149 14.98 23.33 11.66
CA ALA A 149 14.60 24.47 12.50
C ALA A 149 13.18 24.97 12.20
N THR A 150 12.93 25.44 10.98
CA THR A 150 11.69 26.16 10.61
C THR A 150 10.72 25.34 9.77
N THR A 151 11.17 24.21 9.23
CA THR A 151 10.40 23.36 8.32
C THR A 151 10.39 21.89 8.76
N PHE A 152 9.50 21.10 8.17
CA PHE A 152 9.42 19.65 8.34
C PHE A 152 8.95 18.99 7.03
N GLY A 153 9.27 17.71 6.83
CA GLY A 153 8.90 16.95 5.64
C GLY A 153 7.49 16.36 5.73
N LEU A 154 6.80 16.31 4.59
CA LEU A 154 5.55 15.60 4.42
C LEU A 154 5.77 14.20 3.81
N PRO A 155 4.81 13.27 3.96
CA PRO A 155 4.88 11.97 3.30
C PRO A 155 5.04 12.10 1.77
N ASP A 156 5.89 11.26 1.17
CA ASP A 156 5.94 11.06 -0.27
C ASP A 156 5.22 9.75 -0.63
N LEU A 157 3.98 9.86 -1.12
CA LEU A 157 3.14 8.72 -1.46
C LEU A 157 3.07 8.43 -2.97
N ARG A 158 3.87 9.13 -3.77
CA ARG A 158 3.89 8.92 -5.22
C ARG A 158 4.39 7.52 -5.56
N GLY A 159 3.56 6.74 -6.25
CA GLY A 159 3.89 5.37 -6.66
C GLY A 159 4.05 4.37 -5.51
N ARG A 160 3.59 4.70 -4.30
CA ARG A 160 3.74 3.85 -3.11
C ARG A 160 2.39 3.32 -2.62
N ALA A 161 2.37 2.05 -2.26
CA ALA A 161 1.32 1.49 -1.42
C ALA A 161 1.60 1.80 0.06
N THR A 162 0.54 2.00 0.83
CA THR A 162 0.62 2.24 2.28
C THR A 162 0.18 1.00 3.05
N PHE A 163 0.89 0.68 4.13
CA PHE A 163 0.52 -0.36 5.07
C PHE A 163 0.33 0.23 6.47
N GLY A 164 -0.48 -0.43 7.30
CA GLY A 164 -0.52 -0.12 8.73
C GLY A 164 0.82 -0.45 9.39
N VAL A 165 1.20 0.33 10.41
CA VAL A 165 2.41 0.07 11.19
C VAL A 165 2.22 -1.25 11.94
N ASP A 166 3.16 -2.20 11.81
CA ASP A 166 2.99 -3.58 12.26
C ASP A 166 2.93 -3.73 13.79
N ASN A 167 3.35 -2.70 14.53
CA ASN A 167 3.29 -2.70 16.00
C ASN A 167 2.12 -1.87 16.56
N MET A 168 1.50 -0.94 15.82
CA MET A 168 0.42 -0.04 16.29
C MET A 168 0.50 0.44 17.76
N GLY A 169 1.71 0.72 18.27
CA GLY A 169 1.92 1.15 19.66
C GLY A 169 2.12 0.03 20.71
N GLY A 170 2.25 -1.22 20.27
CA GLY A 170 2.54 -2.40 21.08
C GLY A 170 3.74 -3.21 20.56
N ALA A 171 3.70 -4.53 20.73
CA ALA A 171 4.71 -5.43 20.16
C ALA A 171 4.46 -5.69 18.67
N ALA A 172 5.52 -6.03 17.92
CA ALA A 172 5.42 -6.35 16.50
C ALA A 172 4.50 -7.58 16.26
N ALA A 173 3.55 -7.45 15.35
CA ALA A 173 2.66 -8.55 14.96
C ALA A 173 3.33 -9.54 13.98
N ASN A 174 4.50 -9.18 13.42
CA ASN A 174 5.27 -9.94 12.43
C ASN A 174 4.46 -10.28 11.17
N ARG A 175 3.50 -9.42 10.78
CA ARG A 175 2.70 -9.60 9.55
C ARG A 175 3.43 -9.05 8.32
N LEU A 176 4.22 -7.99 8.50
CA LEU A 176 5.09 -7.43 7.47
C LEU A 176 6.52 -7.32 8.01
N THR A 177 7.38 -8.28 7.70
CA THR A 177 8.74 -8.35 8.25
C THR A 177 9.77 -7.83 7.24
N MET A 178 10.86 -7.24 7.74
CA MET A 178 11.93 -6.70 6.88
C MET A 178 12.57 -7.77 5.99
N ALA A 179 12.67 -9.02 6.44
CA ALA A 179 13.20 -10.12 5.63
C ALA A 179 12.30 -10.48 4.44
N GLY A 180 10.98 -10.38 4.61
CA GLY A 180 10.02 -10.72 3.55
C GLY A 180 9.66 -9.55 2.63
N SER A 181 9.66 -8.31 3.14
CA SER A 181 9.19 -7.13 2.41
C SER A 181 10.29 -6.11 2.08
N GLY A 182 11.45 -6.19 2.71
CA GLY A 182 12.48 -5.16 2.63
C GLY A 182 12.11 -3.85 3.35
N VAL A 183 11.04 -3.83 4.16
CA VAL A 183 10.59 -2.64 4.92
C VAL A 183 10.59 -2.95 6.41
N ASN A 184 11.11 -2.01 7.22
CA ASN A 184 10.98 -2.06 8.67
C ASN A 184 9.57 -1.59 9.12
N ALA A 185 8.58 -2.48 9.08
CA ALA A 185 7.18 -2.12 9.30
C ALA A 185 6.82 -1.72 10.73
N VAL A 186 7.72 -1.86 11.72
CA VAL A 186 7.46 -1.41 13.10
C VAL A 186 7.79 0.07 13.32
N VAL A 187 8.41 0.72 12.33
CA VAL A 187 8.77 2.15 12.38
C VAL A 187 7.83 2.94 11.45
N PRO A 188 7.01 3.86 11.99
CA PRO A 188 6.23 4.77 11.16
C PRO A 188 7.13 5.55 10.18
N GLY A 189 6.70 5.67 8.92
CA GLY A 189 7.46 6.37 7.89
C GLY A 189 8.61 5.57 7.26
N ALA A 190 8.85 4.32 7.69
CA ALA A 190 9.82 3.46 7.02
C ALA A 190 9.43 3.20 5.56
N VAL A 191 10.42 3.30 4.67
CA VAL A 191 10.28 3.03 3.24
C VAL A 191 11.14 1.84 2.86
N GLY A 192 10.72 1.11 1.83
CA GLY A 192 11.46 -0.03 1.29
C GLY A 192 10.65 -0.72 0.18
N GLY A 193 11.01 -1.98 -0.11
CA GLY A 193 10.55 -2.71 -1.29
C GLY A 193 11.41 -2.43 -2.52
N ASP A 194 11.48 -3.40 -3.42
CA ASP A 194 12.16 -3.28 -4.72
C ASP A 194 11.17 -2.81 -5.79
N GLN A 195 11.61 -1.92 -6.68
CA GLN A 195 10.84 -1.49 -7.84
C GLN A 195 10.85 -2.54 -8.96
N ASN A 196 11.71 -3.55 -8.86
CA ASN A 196 11.82 -4.66 -9.79
C ASN A 196 11.24 -5.93 -9.19
N ALA A 197 10.72 -6.80 -10.05
CA ALA A 197 10.40 -8.17 -9.65
C ALA A 197 11.69 -8.88 -9.21
N PRO A 198 11.71 -9.60 -8.08
CA PRO A 198 12.86 -10.39 -7.67
C PRO A 198 13.27 -11.35 -8.78
N ALA A 199 14.58 -11.43 -9.05
CA ALA A 199 15.11 -12.49 -9.90
C ALA A 199 14.76 -13.84 -9.27
N HIS A 200 14.10 -14.71 -10.04
CA HIS A 200 13.80 -16.08 -9.62
C HIS A 200 14.21 -17.05 -10.71
N THR A 201 14.65 -18.23 -10.31
CA THR A 201 15.05 -19.31 -11.20
C THR A 201 14.04 -20.44 -11.12
N HIS A 202 13.70 -21.01 -12.27
CA HIS A 202 12.95 -22.26 -12.34
C HIS A 202 13.95 -23.37 -12.54
N VAL A 203 14.01 -24.29 -11.58
CA VAL A 203 14.90 -25.44 -11.65
C VAL A 203 14.10 -26.62 -12.20
N LEU A 204 14.61 -27.24 -13.26
CA LEU A 204 14.16 -28.57 -13.69
C LEU A 204 15.23 -29.57 -13.26
N THR A 205 14.82 -30.59 -12.52
CA THR A 205 15.68 -31.70 -12.12
C THR A 205 15.33 -32.90 -12.99
N ASP A 206 16.26 -33.33 -13.85
CA ASP A 206 16.23 -34.65 -14.47
C ASP A 206 17.14 -35.56 -13.63
N PRO A 207 16.60 -36.55 -12.88
CA PRO A 207 17.38 -37.47 -12.07
C PRO A 207 18.36 -38.34 -12.87
N GLY A 208 18.35 -38.23 -14.20
CA GLY A 208 19.09 -39.09 -15.09
C GLY A 208 18.37 -40.41 -15.29
N HIS A 209 18.45 -40.94 -16.49
CA HIS A 209 18.01 -42.30 -16.81
C HIS A 209 19.02 -42.94 -17.76
N ASP A 210 19.19 -44.25 -17.65
CA ASP A 210 20.11 -45.01 -18.48
C ASP A 210 19.43 -45.41 -19.79
N HIS A 211 20.13 -45.21 -20.91
CA HIS A 211 19.73 -45.78 -22.18
C HIS A 211 20.48 -47.10 -22.40
N ALA A 212 19.74 -48.21 -22.51
CA ALA A 212 20.31 -49.51 -22.83
C ALA A 212 20.39 -49.71 -24.36
N LEU A 213 21.51 -50.25 -24.84
CA LEU A 213 21.65 -50.73 -26.21
C LEU A 213 21.62 -52.26 -26.25
N ASN A 214 20.89 -52.82 -27.21
CA ASN A 214 20.85 -54.25 -27.51
C ASN A 214 21.44 -54.47 -28.90
N ASP A 215 22.66 -55.01 -28.98
CA ASP A 215 23.27 -55.48 -30.24
C ASP A 215 22.89 -56.96 -30.46
N PRO A 216 22.08 -57.30 -31.48
CA PRO A 216 21.67 -58.68 -31.74
C PRO A 216 22.79 -59.62 -32.19
N GLY A 217 24.03 -59.13 -32.24
CA GLY A 217 25.22 -59.90 -32.59
C GLY A 217 25.51 -59.88 -34.09
N HIS A 218 26.78 -59.98 -34.42
CA HIS A 218 27.28 -59.99 -35.80
C HIS A 218 28.29 -61.11 -36.01
N THR A 219 28.54 -61.46 -37.28
CA THR A 219 29.45 -62.54 -37.68
C THR A 219 30.65 -61.98 -38.45
N HIS A 220 31.78 -62.67 -38.42
CA HIS A 220 32.94 -62.35 -39.26
C HIS A 220 33.02 -63.34 -40.42
N GLU A 221 33.41 -62.83 -41.60
CA GLU A 221 33.70 -63.66 -42.77
C GLU A 221 35.20 -63.99 -42.84
N TYR A 222 35.52 -65.26 -43.09
CA TYR A 222 36.89 -65.76 -43.22
C TYR A 222 37.26 -65.89 -44.71
N GLY A 223 38.20 -65.06 -45.18
CA GLY A 223 38.69 -65.11 -46.56
C GLY A 223 39.95 -65.98 -46.69
N TYR A 224 39.85 -67.13 -47.35
CA TYR A 224 41.04 -67.90 -47.76
C TYR A 224 41.72 -67.18 -48.94
N GLN A 225 42.91 -66.61 -48.72
CA GLN A 225 43.78 -66.21 -49.83
C GLN A 225 44.44 -67.46 -50.41
N THR A 226 43.93 -67.97 -51.52
CA THR A 226 44.66 -69.01 -52.27
C THR A 226 45.88 -68.38 -52.91
N MET A 227 47.07 -68.72 -52.44
CA MET A 227 48.31 -68.34 -53.12
C MET A 227 48.35 -69.10 -54.45
N ARG A 228 48.18 -68.38 -55.56
CA ARG A 228 48.45 -68.91 -56.90
C ARG A 228 49.95 -68.79 -57.14
N ASP A 229 50.62 -69.92 -57.14
CA ASP A 229 52.00 -69.98 -57.60
C ASP A 229 52.03 -69.75 -59.12
N SER A 230 52.87 -68.80 -59.58
CA SER A 230 52.96 -68.39 -60.98
C SER A 230 53.93 -69.27 -61.78
N GLY A 231 53.85 -70.59 -61.57
CA GLY A 231 54.66 -71.61 -62.23
C GLY A 231 53.76 -72.67 -62.87
N THR A 232 54.08 -73.07 -64.09
CA THR A 232 53.40 -74.14 -64.83
C THR A 232 53.76 -75.50 -64.24
N ASP A 233 53.20 -75.84 -63.08
CA ASP A 233 53.20 -77.22 -62.60
C ASP A 233 51.83 -77.61 -62.04
N THR A 234 51.50 -78.86 -62.31
CA THR A 234 50.21 -79.52 -62.21
C THR A 234 49.60 -79.42 -60.80
N ALA A 235 48.34 -79.00 -60.70
CA ALA A 235 47.62 -78.85 -59.44
C ALA A 235 47.54 -80.16 -58.66
N HIS A 236 48.36 -80.30 -57.62
CA HIS A 236 48.18 -81.30 -56.58
C HIS A 236 47.66 -80.63 -55.31
N TYR A 237 46.39 -80.90 -55.00
CA TYR A 237 45.74 -80.47 -53.77
C TYR A 237 46.22 -81.38 -52.61
N TYR A 238 47.37 -81.06 -52.04
CA TYR A 238 47.80 -81.67 -50.78
C TYR A 238 47.22 -80.85 -49.63
N ALA A 239 46.29 -81.44 -48.88
CA ALA A 239 45.87 -80.93 -47.59
C ALA A 239 47.03 -81.11 -46.59
N TYR A 240 47.93 -80.13 -46.54
CA TYR A 240 48.93 -80.06 -45.48
C TYR A 240 48.24 -79.63 -44.19
N SER A 241 48.20 -80.54 -43.21
CA SER A 241 47.84 -80.23 -41.84
C SER A 241 49.12 -80.12 -41.01
N TYR A 242 49.81 -78.96 -41.03
CA TYR A 242 50.77 -78.65 -39.97
C TYR A 242 50.83 -77.16 -39.61
N THR A 243 50.27 -76.90 -38.42
CA THR A 243 50.73 -76.06 -37.31
C THR A 243 51.74 -74.97 -37.65
N GLN A 244 51.25 -73.79 -38.02
CA GLN A 244 52.05 -72.59 -38.12
C GLN A 244 52.32 -72.05 -36.70
N GLY A 245 53.60 -72.04 -36.32
CA GLY A 245 54.07 -71.36 -35.12
C GLY A 245 53.80 -69.85 -35.22
N GLY A 246 53.03 -69.35 -34.27
CA GLY A 246 53.08 -67.95 -33.84
C GLY A 246 52.72 -66.89 -34.87
N THR A 247 51.70 -67.12 -35.71
CA THR A 247 51.16 -66.05 -36.57
C THR A 247 49.70 -65.83 -36.19
N ASN A 248 49.40 -64.65 -35.65
CA ASN A 248 48.06 -64.26 -35.24
C ASN A 248 47.13 -64.34 -36.46
N TRP A 249 46.16 -65.25 -36.42
CA TRP A 249 45.11 -65.34 -37.43
C TRP A 249 44.21 -64.11 -37.31
N GLN A 250 44.37 -63.16 -38.23
CA GLN A 250 43.58 -61.93 -38.23
C GLN A 250 42.25 -62.19 -38.94
N THR A 251 41.15 -62.25 -38.19
CA THR A 251 39.82 -62.06 -38.76
C THR A 251 39.68 -60.60 -39.22
N SER A 252 39.01 -60.35 -40.35
CA SER A 252 38.69 -58.98 -40.75
C SER A 252 37.95 -58.25 -39.63
N GLN A 253 38.22 -56.97 -39.43
CA GLN A 253 37.48 -56.15 -38.48
C GLN A 253 35.99 -56.22 -38.82
N SER A 254 35.14 -56.69 -37.90
CA SER A 254 33.69 -56.53 -37.99
C SER A 254 33.32 -55.50 -36.95
N THR A 255 32.92 -54.34 -37.43
CA THR A 255 32.36 -53.29 -36.61
C THR A 255 30.84 -53.37 -36.77
N THR A 256 30.11 -53.41 -35.66
CA THR A 256 28.63 -53.32 -35.65
C THR A 256 28.12 -52.01 -36.23
N GLY A 257 29.02 -51.04 -36.44
CA GLY A 257 28.70 -49.68 -36.86
C GLY A 257 28.08 -48.83 -35.74
N ILE A 258 28.00 -49.35 -34.51
CA ILE A 258 27.37 -48.66 -33.39
C ILE A 258 28.34 -47.61 -32.82
N VAL A 259 28.02 -46.34 -33.03
CA VAL A 259 28.69 -45.19 -32.41
C VAL A 259 27.66 -44.51 -31.49
N ILE A 260 27.99 -44.41 -30.20
CA ILE A 260 27.23 -43.56 -29.27
C ILE A 260 27.94 -42.22 -29.22
N ASP A 261 27.51 -41.29 -30.06
CA ASP A 261 27.84 -39.89 -29.82
C ASP A 261 27.11 -39.49 -28.53
N SER A 262 27.89 -39.01 -27.55
CA SER A 262 27.48 -38.65 -26.20
C SER A 262 26.01 -38.21 -26.10
N ALA A 263 25.21 -38.96 -25.35
CA ALA A 263 23.84 -38.60 -25.04
C ALA A 263 23.82 -37.45 -24.03
N THR A 264 24.04 -36.22 -24.51
CA THR A 264 23.46 -35.08 -23.81
C THR A 264 21.96 -35.16 -24.07
N SER A 265 21.17 -35.41 -23.02
CA SER A 265 19.74 -35.08 -23.04
C SER A 265 19.65 -33.66 -23.60
N GLY A 266 19.12 -33.49 -24.82
CA GLY A 266 19.08 -32.22 -25.57
C GLY A 266 18.20 -31.15 -24.92
N ILE A 267 18.08 -31.17 -23.61
CA ILE A 267 17.36 -30.22 -22.79
C ILE A 267 18.24 -28.99 -22.64
N THR A 268 18.15 -28.10 -23.63
CA THR A 268 18.57 -26.71 -23.46
C THR A 268 17.52 -26.01 -22.62
N ILE A 269 17.75 -25.91 -21.30
CA ILE A 269 16.97 -24.99 -20.46
C ILE A 269 17.51 -23.60 -20.74
N SER A 270 16.83 -22.82 -21.58
CA SER A 270 17.05 -21.38 -21.66
C SER A 270 16.57 -20.75 -20.35
N GLY A 271 17.40 -20.86 -19.31
CA GLY A 271 17.14 -20.47 -17.93
C GLY A 271 17.11 -18.95 -17.71
N SER A 272 16.40 -18.22 -18.55
CA SER A 272 16.10 -16.83 -18.29
C SER A 272 14.76 -16.49 -18.92
N GLY A 273 13.69 -16.65 -18.14
CA GLY A 273 12.49 -15.87 -18.36
C GLY A 273 12.84 -14.39 -18.18
N THR A 274 13.34 -13.75 -19.23
CA THR A 274 13.48 -12.29 -19.27
C THR A 274 12.11 -11.71 -19.59
N GLY A 275 11.39 -11.29 -18.56
CA GLY A 275 10.11 -10.64 -18.71
C GLY A 275 9.73 -9.95 -17.40
N ALA A 276 9.44 -8.65 -17.48
CA ALA A 276 8.76 -7.96 -16.39
C ALA A 276 7.31 -8.48 -16.35
N ALA A 277 7.00 -9.35 -15.39
CA ALA A 277 5.62 -9.71 -15.12
C ALA A 277 4.98 -8.56 -14.31
N ALA A 278 3.88 -8.00 -14.80
CA ALA A 278 3.06 -7.09 -14.01
C ALA A 278 2.39 -7.90 -12.90
N ASN A 279 2.93 -7.80 -11.69
CA ASN A 279 2.43 -8.47 -10.49
C ASN A 279 1.47 -7.59 -9.66
N VAL A 280 1.09 -6.42 -10.20
CA VAL A 280 0.18 -5.48 -9.55
C VAL A 280 -1.27 -5.86 -9.89
N PRO A 281 -2.18 -5.99 -8.91
CA PRO A 281 -3.60 -6.18 -9.18
C PRO A 281 -4.17 -4.95 -9.93
N PRO A 282 -5.38 -5.04 -10.53
CA PRO A 282 -6.02 -3.88 -11.14
C PRO A 282 -6.04 -2.69 -10.16
N ALA A 283 -5.44 -1.56 -10.58
CA ALA A 283 -5.21 -0.40 -9.73
C ALA A 283 -5.56 0.90 -10.44
N ILE A 284 -5.92 1.93 -9.65
CA ILE A 284 -6.13 3.31 -10.10
C ILE A 284 -5.19 4.23 -9.32
N CYS A 285 -4.60 5.20 -10.01
CA CYS A 285 -3.73 6.20 -9.39
C CYS A 285 -4.55 7.44 -9.03
N LEU A 286 -4.61 7.75 -7.73
CA LEU A 286 -5.21 8.97 -7.21
C LEU A 286 -4.15 9.80 -6.48
N ASN A 287 -4.39 11.09 -6.36
CA ASN A 287 -3.56 11.93 -5.51
C ASN A 287 -3.84 11.59 -4.04
N ARG A 288 -2.84 11.82 -3.20
CA ARG A 288 -2.97 11.70 -1.74
C ARG A 288 -2.90 13.09 -1.15
N ILE A 289 -3.86 13.43 -0.29
CA ILE A 289 -3.88 14.70 0.44
C ILE A 289 -3.86 14.47 1.94
N ILE A 290 -3.24 15.39 2.69
CA ILE A 290 -3.15 15.40 4.14
C ILE A 290 -3.82 16.64 4.71
N TYR A 291 -4.64 16.46 5.75
CA TYR A 291 -5.37 17.56 6.39
C TYR A 291 -4.42 18.37 7.28
N THR A 292 -4.42 19.69 7.12
CA THR A 292 -3.48 20.59 7.81
C THR A 292 -4.04 21.18 9.11
N GLY A 293 -5.37 21.17 9.28
CA GLY A 293 -6.04 21.85 10.39
C GLY A 293 -6.10 23.38 10.25
N VAL A 294 -5.74 23.95 9.09
CA VAL A 294 -5.71 25.40 8.86
C VAL A 294 -6.49 25.75 7.59
N GLY A 295 -7.50 26.62 7.69
CA GLY A 295 -8.24 27.14 6.53
C GLY A 295 -9.38 26.23 6.03
N GLY A 296 -10.04 25.51 6.94
CA GLY A 296 -11.33 24.85 6.72
C GLY A 296 -12.44 25.60 7.45
#